data_AF-A0A3M0YEW6-F1
#
_entry.id   AF-A0A3M0YEW6-F1
#
_cell.length_a   1.000
_cell.length_b   1.000
_cell.length_c   1.000
_cell.angle_alpha   90.00
_cell.angle_beta   90.00
_cell.angle_gamma   90.00
#
_symmetry.space_group_name_H-M   'P 1'
#
loop_
_entity.id
_entity.type
_entity.pdbx_description
1 polymer ?
#
loop_
_entity_poly.entity_id
_entity_poly.type
_entity_poly.pdbx_seq_one_letter_code
_entity_poly.pdbx_strand_id
1 'polypeptide(L)'
;MKKRGEDRLYWYAEPQLVYVTYSDGSRPDWEVGLNSGLMYQLALGKGWFATAAIGTGPHFVTVETPLQARGFIFSDNFEAGLIAPLGPGLQLHLRSRFRHISNAGLKNPNKGIDIFFALAGIVWRLGA
;
A
#
# COMPACT_ATOMS: atom_id res chain seq x y z
N MET A 1 26.95 11.22 -21.19
CA MET A 1 26.19 10.21 -20.41
C MET A 1 25.26 10.93 -19.44
N LYS A 2 23.95 10.68 -19.46
CA LYS A 2 23.00 11.28 -18.51
C LYS A 2 23.22 10.60 -17.14
N LYS A 3 23.56 11.36 -16.09
CA LYS A 3 23.87 10.83 -14.75
C LYS A 3 22.75 9.90 -14.27
N ARG A 4 23.10 8.77 -13.66
CA ARG A 4 22.17 7.92 -12.91
C ARG A 4 21.57 8.79 -11.80
N GLY A 5 20.26 8.68 -11.57
CA GLY A 5 19.64 9.32 -10.40
C GLY A 5 20.23 8.75 -9.11
N GLU A 6 20.00 9.42 -8.00
CA GLU A 6 20.43 8.94 -6.69
C GLU A 6 19.40 7.96 -6.11
N ASP A 7 19.91 6.95 -5.40
CA ASP A 7 19.09 6.02 -4.63
C ASP A 7 18.57 6.73 -3.38
N ARG A 8 17.35 6.39 -2.93
CA ARG A 8 16.69 7.13 -1.84
C ARG A 8 16.02 6.17 -0.88
N LEU A 9 16.27 6.35 0.41
CA LEU A 9 15.47 5.79 1.48
C LEU A 9 14.68 6.92 2.11
N TYR A 10 13.36 6.75 2.24
CA TYR A 10 12.54 7.73 2.93
C TYR A 10 11.40 7.09 3.68
N TRP A 11 10.94 7.82 4.69
CA TRP A 11 9.74 7.52 5.44
C TRP A 11 8.50 7.96 4.66
N TYR A 12 7.43 7.18 4.74
CA TYR A 12 6.15 7.54 4.16
C TYR A 12 5.00 7.31 5.15
N ALA A 13 3.90 8.00 4.86
CA ALA A 13 2.59 7.73 5.41
C ALA A 13 1.59 7.61 4.25
N GLU A 14 0.71 6.61 4.32
CA GLU A 14 -0.27 6.32 3.27
C GLU A 14 -1.66 6.12 3.91
N PRO A 15 -2.58 7.09 3.76
CA PRO A 15 -3.97 6.88 4.12
C PRO A 15 -4.62 5.90 3.15
N GLN A 16 -5.51 5.06 3.66
CA GLN A 16 -6.20 4.03 2.89
C GLN A 16 -7.70 4.07 3.17
N LEU A 17 -8.49 3.95 2.10
CA LEU A 17 -9.93 3.73 2.14
C LEU A 17 -10.22 2.57 1.19
N VAL A 18 -10.80 1.50 1.71
CA VAL A 18 -11.16 0.30 0.94
C VAL A 18 -12.65 0.09 1.04
N TYR A 19 -13.26 -0.16 -0.11
CA TYR A 19 -14.67 -0.54 -0.24
C TYR A 19 -14.74 -2.04 -0.53
N VAL A 20 -15.51 -2.78 0.28
CA VAL A 20 -15.60 -4.24 0.22
C VAL A 20 -16.97 -4.63 -0.30
N THR A 21 -16.98 -5.42 -1.37
CA THR A 21 -18.19 -5.96 -1.99
C THR A 21 -18.23 -7.48 -1.90
N TYR A 22 -19.44 -8.02 -1.86
CA TYR A 22 -19.68 -9.46 -1.78
C TYR A 22 -20.48 -9.92 -3.00
N SER A 23 -20.14 -11.08 -3.55
CA SER A 23 -20.80 -11.65 -4.73
C SER A 23 -22.23 -12.14 -4.46
N ASP A 24 -22.58 -12.34 -3.19
CA ASP A 24 -23.90 -12.79 -2.74
C ASP A 24 -24.93 -11.66 -2.58
N GLY A 25 -24.53 -10.40 -2.86
CA GLY A 25 -25.39 -9.23 -2.71
C GLY A 25 -25.51 -8.72 -1.27
N SER A 26 -24.69 -9.22 -0.34
CA SER A 26 -24.60 -8.69 1.03
C SER A 26 -24.25 -7.20 1.04
N ARG A 27 -24.64 -6.52 2.14
CA ARG A 27 -24.32 -5.10 2.32
C ARG A 27 -22.81 -4.89 2.24
N PRO A 28 -22.35 -3.82 1.58
CA PRO A 28 -20.93 -3.55 1.47
C PRO A 28 -20.35 -3.11 2.81
N ASP A 29 -19.05 -3.35 2.96
CA ASP A 29 -18.27 -2.96 4.11
C ASP A 29 -17.15 -1.98 3.73
N TRP A 30 -16.55 -1.39 4.75
CA TRP A 30 -15.51 -0.39 4.60
C TRP A 30 -14.32 -0.71 5.49
N GLU A 31 -13.15 -0.27 5.04
CA GLU A 31 -11.95 -0.20 5.84
C GLU A 31 -11.32 1.18 5.64
N VAL A 32 -10.88 1.78 6.74
CA VAL A 32 -10.14 3.04 6.73
C VAL A 32 -8.93 2.92 7.64
N GLY A 33 -7.81 3.50 7.25
CA GLY A 33 -6.61 3.48 8.06
C GLY A 33 -5.48 4.33 7.53
N LEU A 34 -4.37 4.28 8.25
CA LEU A 34 -3.16 5.01 7.93
C LEU A 34 -1.97 4.08 8.12
N ASN A 35 -1.31 3.69 7.03
CA ASN A 35 -0.05 2.99 7.10
C ASN A 35 1.11 3.98 7.19
N SER A 36 2.19 3.55 7.83
CA SER A 36 3.45 4.26 7.82
C SER A 36 4.61 3.28 7.69
N GLY A 37 5.69 3.71 7.04
CA GLY A 37 6.76 2.78 6.73
C GLY A 37 7.97 3.42 6.09
N LEU A 38 8.84 2.56 5.57
CA LEU A 38 10.06 2.94 4.86
C LEU A 38 9.96 2.47 3.43
N MET A 39 10.33 3.34 2.49
CA MET A 39 10.43 3.03 1.07
C MET A 39 11.85 3.29 0.58
N TYR A 40 12.40 2.28 -0.08
CA TYR A 40 13.64 2.36 -0.83
C TYR A 40 13.34 2.51 -2.32
N GLN A 41 13.96 3.51 -2.96
CA GLN A 41 13.92 3.73 -4.40
C GLN A 41 15.33 3.55 -4.97
N LEU A 42 15.49 2.54 -5.81
CA LEU A 42 16.71 2.27 -6.57
C LEU A 42 16.62 2.97 -7.92
N ALA A 43 17.54 3.89 -8.21
CA ALA A 43 17.59 4.59 -9.49
C ALA A 43 18.12 3.67 -10.60
N LEU A 44 17.24 3.32 -11.54
CA LEU A 44 17.59 2.49 -12.71
C LEU A 44 18.12 3.33 -13.88
N GLY A 45 18.01 4.66 -13.78
CA GLY A 45 18.45 5.61 -14.79
C GLY A 45 17.31 6.12 -15.68
N LYS A 46 17.57 7.22 -16.40
CA LYS A 46 16.58 7.88 -17.28
C LYS A 46 15.24 8.23 -16.59
N GLY A 47 15.24 8.43 -15.27
CA GLY A 47 14.02 8.73 -14.50
C GLY A 47 13.22 7.51 -14.05
N TRP A 48 13.69 6.29 -14.33
CA TRP A 48 13.10 5.05 -13.83
C TRP A 48 13.63 4.70 -12.43
N PHE A 49 12.75 4.17 -11.60
CA PHE A 49 13.11 3.67 -10.26
C PHE A 49 12.44 2.33 -9.98
N ALA A 50 13.19 1.35 -9.48
CA ALA A 50 12.60 0.21 -8.79
C ALA A 50 12.34 0.60 -7.33
N THR A 51 11.25 0.13 -6.76
CA THR A 51 10.86 0.48 -5.38
C THR A 51 10.60 -0.77 -4.55
N ALA A 52 11.03 -0.75 -3.29
CA ALA A 52 10.62 -1.70 -2.28
C ALA A 52 10.18 -0.95 -1.03
N ALA A 53 9.13 -1.41 -0.36
CA ALA A 53 8.69 -0.78 0.88
C ALA A 53 8.15 -1.80 1.88
N ILE A 54 8.31 -1.47 3.16
CA ILE A 54 7.64 -2.17 4.27
C ILE A 54 6.93 -1.11 5.10
N GLY A 55 5.75 -1.45 5.62
CA GLY A 55 5.01 -0.52 6.47
C GLY A 55 3.89 -1.20 7.22
N THR A 56 3.52 -0.61 8.35
CA THR A 56 2.40 -1.06 9.17
C THR A 56 1.59 0.14 9.65
N GLY A 57 0.37 -0.10 10.10
CA GLY A 57 -0.42 0.96 10.70
C GLY A 57 -1.78 0.53 11.20
N PRO A 58 -2.43 1.37 12.01
CA PRO A 58 -3.76 1.12 12.51
C PRO A 58 -4.81 1.31 11.42
N HIS A 59 -5.77 0.40 11.43
CA HIS A 59 -6.91 0.37 10.53
C HIS A 59 -8.18 0.06 11.33
N PHE A 60 -9.32 0.46 10.79
CA PHE A 60 -10.63 0.11 11.29
C PHE A 60 -11.43 -0.54 10.17
N VAL A 61 -11.84 -1.80 10.38
CA VAL A 61 -12.64 -2.59 9.42
C VAL A 61 -14.07 -2.76 9.94
N THR A 62 -15.06 -2.57 9.08
CA THR A 62 -16.46 -2.96 9.39
C THR A 62 -16.75 -4.41 9.03
N VAL A 63 -15.93 -4.98 8.14
CA VAL A 63 -15.95 -6.37 7.71
C VAL A 63 -15.89 -7.32 8.90
N GLU A 64 -16.75 -8.32 8.91
CA GLU A 64 -16.68 -9.45 9.83
C GLU A 64 -16.61 -10.75 9.03
N THR A 65 -15.59 -11.56 9.29
CA THR A 65 -15.43 -12.87 8.66
C THR A 65 -15.23 -13.95 9.73
N PRO A 66 -15.38 -15.23 9.38
CA PRO A 66 -15.01 -16.32 10.29
C PRO A 66 -13.52 -16.29 10.72
N LEU A 67 -12.67 -15.57 9.98
CA LEU A 67 -11.24 -15.45 10.25
C LEU A 67 -10.90 -14.20 11.07
N GLN A 68 -11.66 -13.11 10.91
CA GLN A 68 -11.28 -11.80 11.42
C GLN A 68 -12.49 -11.03 11.94
N ALA A 69 -12.41 -10.62 13.20
CA ALA A 69 -13.40 -9.77 13.84
C ALA A 69 -13.34 -8.33 13.31
N ARG A 70 -14.51 -7.69 13.19
CA ARG A 70 -14.63 -6.27 12.90
C ARG A 70 -14.04 -5.39 14.01
N GLY A 71 -13.57 -4.20 13.65
CA GLY A 71 -13.02 -3.18 14.55
C GLY A 71 -11.59 -2.79 14.21
N PHE A 72 -10.81 -2.43 15.23
CA PHE A 72 -9.39 -2.08 15.05
C PHE A 72 -8.55 -3.28 14.67
N ILE A 73 -7.69 -3.07 13.68
CA ILE A 73 -6.69 -4.03 13.18
C ILE A 73 -5.37 -3.29 12.88
N PHE A 74 -4.30 -4.06 12.73
CA PHE A 74 -3.04 -3.65 12.14
C PHE A 74 -2.97 -4.17 10.70
N SER A 75 -2.40 -3.35 9.83
CA SER A 75 -2.20 -3.66 8.42
C SER A 75 -0.72 -3.69 8.10
N ASP A 76 -0.12 -4.86 8.01
CA ASP A 76 1.28 -5.05 7.66
C ASP A 76 1.42 -5.20 6.15
N ASN A 77 2.34 -4.47 5.53
CA ASN A 77 2.49 -4.37 4.09
C ASN A 77 3.94 -4.62 3.66
N PHE A 78 4.08 -5.39 2.59
CA PHE A 78 5.32 -5.57 1.84
C PHE A 78 5.05 -5.23 0.38
N GLU A 79 5.85 -4.31 -0.17
CA GLU A 79 5.63 -3.76 -1.50
C GLU A 79 6.86 -3.89 -2.37
N ALA A 80 6.63 -4.16 -3.65
CA ALA A 80 7.60 -4.01 -4.71
C ALA A 80 6.95 -3.22 -5.85
N GLY A 81 7.73 -2.42 -6.58
CA GLY A 81 7.17 -1.57 -7.61
C GLY A 81 8.18 -0.95 -8.55
N LEU A 82 7.64 -0.15 -9.47
CA LEU A 82 8.34 0.53 -10.53
C LEU A 82 7.76 1.93 -10.70
N ILE A 83 8.62 2.93 -10.82
CA ILE A 83 8.26 4.30 -11.18
C ILE A 83 8.79 4.54 -12.58
N ALA A 84 7.89 4.89 -13.50
CA ALA A 84 8.19 5.20 -14.89
C ALA A 84 7.96 6.69 -15.17
N PRO A 85 8.90 7.40 -15.84
CA PRO A 85 8.66 8.77 -16.27
C PRO A 85 7.66 8.77 -17.44
N LEU A 86 6.63 9.61 -17.35
CA LEU A 86 5.65 9.81 -18.44
C LEU A 86 5.87 11.13 -19.21
N GLY A 87 6.54 12.10 -18.59
CA GLY A 87 6.80 13.42 -19.17
C GLY A 87 7.48 14.34 -18.16
N PRO A 88 7.67 15.62 -18.49
CA PRO A 88 8.20 16.61 -17.54
C PRO A 88 7.34 16.67 -16.27
N GLY A 89 7.92 16.34 -15.12
CA GLY A 89 7.23 16.33 -13.83
C GLY A 89 6.22 15.20 -13.60
N LEU A 90 5.91 14.36 -14.59
CA LEU A 90 4.88 13.32 -14.50
C LEU A 90 5.48 11.91 -14.39
N GLN A 91 5.00 11.14 -13.42
CA GLN A 91 5.45 9.77 -13.17
C GLN A 91 4.27 8.81 -13.03
N LEU A 92 4.39 7.62 -13.63
CA LEU A 92 3.52 6.48 -13.36
C LEU A 92 4.15 5.63 -12.27
N HIS A 93 3.39 5.27 -11.25
CA HIS A 93 3.78 4.40 -10.16
C HIS A 93 2.98 3.10 -10.28
N LEU A 94 3.68 1.99 -10.45
CA LEU A 94 3.10 0.65 -10.46
C LEU A 94 3.67 -0.14 -9.28
N ARG A 95 2.82 -0.80 -8.50
CA ARG A 95 3.24 -1.57 -7.32
C ARG A 95 2.46 -2.87 -7.21
N SER A 96 3.08 -3.90 -6.68
CA SER A 96 2.41 -5.04 -6.06
C SER A 96 2.59 -4.94 -4.55
N ARG A 97 1.58 -5.40 -3.81
CA ARG A 97 1.55 -5.37 -2.36
C ARG A 97 1.02 -6.69 -1.83
N PHE A 98 1.82 -7.34 -0.98
CA PHE A 98 1.33 -8.33 -0.03
C PHE A 98 0.94 -7.60 1.25
N ARG A 99 -0.23 -7.90 1.77
CA ARG A 99 -0.80 -7.27 2.95
C ARG A 99 -1.37 -8.33 3.88
N HIS A 100 -0.98 -8.28 5.14
CA HIS A 100 -1.58 -9.08 6.21
C HIS A 100 -2.34 -8.15 7.15
N ILE A 101 -3.62 -8.44 7.41
CA ILE A 101 -4.40 -7.74 8.43
C ILE A 101 -4.75 -8.65 9.59
N SER A 102 -4.59 -8.15 10.82
CA SER A 102 -5.03 -8.84 12.03
C SER A 102 -5.26 -7.84 13.16
N ASN A 103 -5.99 -8.21 14.21
CA ASN A 103 -6.14 -7.38 15.41
C ASN A 103 -5.11 -7.69 16.51
N ALA A 104 -4.00 -8.38 16.17
CA ALA A 104 -2.96 -8.77 17.14
C ALA A 104 -3.48 -9.54 18.38
N GLY A 105 -4.62 -10.22 18.25
CA GLY A 105 -5.25 -10.99 19.33
C GLY A 105 -6.12 -10.16 20.27
N LEU A 106 -6.37 -8.88 19.97
CA LEU A 106 -7.22 -7.99 20.77
C LEU A 106 -8.70 -8.42 20.76
N LYS A 107 -9.14 -9.17 19.74
CA LYS A 107 -10.54 -9.63 19.63
C LYS A 107 -10.65 -10.92 18.82
N ASN A 108 -11.45 -11.88 19.29
CA ASN A 108 -11.73 -13.10 18.52
C ASN A 108 -12.90 -12.91 17.53
N PRO A 109 -12.85 -13.53 16.34
CA PRO A 109 -11.73 -14.30 15.77
C PRO A 109 -10.55 -13.42 15.29
N ASN A 110 -9.33 -13.96 15.31
CA ASN A 110 -8.10 -13.30 14.85
C ASN A 110 -7.13 -14.27 14.16
N LYS A 111 -7.56 -14.88 13.06
CA LYS A 111 -6.68 -15.67 12.18
C LYS A 111 -5.95 -14.81 11.16
N GLY A 112 -6.40 -13.57 10.98
CA GLY A 112 -5.89 -12.65 9.98
C GLY A 112 -6.40 -12.93 8.57
N ILE A 113 -6.14 -11.98 7.67
CA ILE A 113 -6.47 -12.09 6.25
C ILE A 113 -5.24 -11.63 5.45
N ASP A 114 -4.82 -12.48 4.51
CA ASP A 114 -3.74 -12.17 3.56
C ASP A 114 -4.34 -11.71 2.23
N ILE A 115 -3.78 -10.63 1.69
CA ILE A 115 -4.25 -10.00 0.45
C ILE A 115 -3.02 -9.72 -0.41
N PHE A 116 -3.07 -10.17 -1.67
CA PHE A 116 -2.09 -9.79 -2.68
C PHE A 116 -2.79 -9.00 -3.77
N PHE A 117 -2.30 -7.79 -4.05
CA PHE A 117 -2.93 -6.90 -5.03
C PHE A 117 -1.92 -6.00 -5.74
N ALA A 118 -2.36 -5.38 -6.83
CA ALA A 118 -1.59 -4.41 -7.58
C ALA A 118 -2.18 -3.00 -7.42
N LEU A 119 -1.33 -1.99 -7.46
CA LEU A 119 -1.69 -0.59 -7.43
C LEU A 119 -1.08 0.12 -8.64
N ALA A 120 -1.83 1.06 -9.21
CA ALA A 120 -1.34 1.99 -10.22
C ALA A 120 -1.73 3.41 -9.81
N GLY A 121 -0.82 4.37 -9.97
CA GLY A 121 -1.07 5.76 -9.65
C GLY A 121 -0.21 6.71 -10.47
N ILE A 122 -0.66 7.95 -10.62
CA ILE A 122 0.07 9.01 -11.32
C ILE A 122 0.52 10.03 -10.29
N VAL A 123 1.77 10.46 -10.38
CA VAL A 123 2.36 11.48 -9.53
C VAL A 123 2.82 12.65 -10.37
N TRP A 124 2.38 13.85 -10.01
CA TRP A 124 2.89 15.11 -10.55
C TRP A 124 3.83 15.75 -9.53
N ARG A 125 5.08 16.01 -9.93
CA ARG A 125 6.05 16.76 -9.13
C ARG A 125 6.02 18.22 -9.54
N LEU A 126 5.58 19.08 -8.62
CA LEU A 126 5.61 20.53 -8.82
C LEU A 126 7.08 21.00 -8.72
N GLY A 127 7.56 21.72 -9.75
CA GLY A 127 8.91 22.30 -9.81
C GLY A 127 9.98 21.50 -10.55
N ALA A 128 9.58 20.62 -11.48
CA ALA A 128 10.49 19.86 -12.36
C ALA A 128 10.94 20.64 -13.60
#